data_AF-A0A2V3JKR6-F1
#
_entry.id   AF-A0A2V3JKR6-F1
#
_cell.length_a   1.000
_cell.length_b   1.000
_cell.length_c   1.000
_cell.angle_alpha   90.00
_cell.angle_beta   90.00
_cell.angle_gamma   90.00
#
_symmetry.space_group_name_H-M   'P 1'
#
loop_
_entity.id
_entity.type
_entity.pdbx_description
1 polymer ?
#
loop_
_entity_poly.entity_id
_entity_poly.type
_entity_poly.pdbx_seq_one_letter_code
_entity_poly.pdbx_strand_id
1 'polypeptide(L)'
;MKPTVRLYSNEMQWCSLNSDDPNDVARFRNIIDRRRKDLNGWVATVTLQSDDDKDYPYNERMKALSEIVNHVSRETHGDGVILFPGGWFYADKKEPCTTYNWAGKKIGELLGEIEERIFVCIGIDGRVSEYAKDQVGIAISKDGIDAMGRKFHPTAQEDGNIKPADDYLSEEGGKSRIFELNGVKYYMCVCYDTYGLG
;
A
#
# COMPACT_ATOMS: atom_id res chain seq x y z
N MET A 1 -3.04 14.81 -19.99
CA MET A 1 -2.68 13.38 -19.89
C MET A 1 -3.72 12.69 -19.04
N LYS A 2 -4.25 11.54 -19.46
CA LYS A 2 -5.24 10.78 -18.69
C LYS A 2 -4.53 9.58 -18.04
N PRO A 3 -4.59 9.41 -16.71
CA PRO A 3 -3.96 8.28 -16.05
C PRO A 3 -4.65 6.96 -16.44
N THR A 4 -3.85 5.92 -16.67
CA THR A 4 -4.28 4.57 -17.05
C THR A 4 -4.03 3.62 -15.87
N VAL A 5 -4.98 2.69 -15.69
CA VAL A 5 -5.17 1.74 -14.59
C VAL A 5 -5.76 2.37 -13.30
N ARG A 6 -7.09 2.33 -13.23
CA ARG A 6 -7.91 2.61 -12.03
C ARG A 6 -8.49 1.30 -11.52
N LEU A 7 -8.17 0.91 -10.29
CA LEU A 7 -8.90 -0.15 -9.59
C LEU A 7 -10.09 0.51 -8.88
N TYR A 8 -11.30 0.34 -9.41
CA TYR A 8 -12.50 0.86 -8.78
C TYR A 8 -12.78 0.16 -7.44
N SER A 9 -12.95 0.96 -6.38
CA SER A 9 -13.93 0.66 -5.32
C SER A 9 -15.27 1.15 -5.82
N ASN A 10 -16.17 0.22 -6.11
CA ASN A 10 -17.61 0.37 -6.46
C ASN A 10 -18.11 -0.88 -7.19
N GLU A 11 -17.24 -1.68 -7.81
CA GLU A 11 -17.61 -2.99 -8.39
C GLU A 11 -17.66 -4.11 -7.33
N MET A 12 -16.95 -3.92 -6.21
CA MET A 12 -16.88 -4.85 -5.09
C MET A 12 -16.24 -4.17 -3.87
N GLN A 13 -16.72 -4.45 -2.66
CA GLN A 13 -16.08 -4.04 -1.41
C GLN A 13 -15.00 -5.08 -1.08
N TRP A 14 -13.72 -4.71 -1.17
CA TRP A 14 -12.62 -5.69 -1.07
C TRP A 14 -12.49 -6.26 0.34
N CYS A 15 -12.82 -5.43 1.35
CA CYS A 15 -12.84 -5.80 2.76
C CYS A 15 -13.96 -6.78 3.12
N SER A 16 -14.89 -7.09 2.21
CA SER A 16 -15.96 -8.06 2.45
C SER A 16 -15.64 -9.45 1.90
N LEU A 17 -14.47 -9.64 1.28
CA LEU A 17 -14.06 -10.95 0.75
C LEU A 17 -13.43 -11.80 1.85
N ASN A 18 -13.88 -13.04 1.96
CA ASN A 18 -13.30 -14.03 2.85
C ASN A 18 -12.25 -14.88 2.10
N SER A 19 -11.01 -14.89 2.58
CA SER A 19 -9.94 -15.71 1.98
C SER A 19 -10.17 -17.22 2.12
N ASP A 20 -11.00 -17.63 3.08
CA ASP A 20 -11.37 -19.02 3.30
C ASP A 20 -12.60 -19.46 2.47
N ASP A 21 -13.29 -18.52 1.80
CA ASP A 21 -14.39 -18.82 0.88
C ASP A 21 -13.84 -18.97 -0.56
N PRO A 22 -13.89 -20.19 -1.15
CA PRO A 22 -13.42 -20.42 -2.51
C PRO A 22 -14.14 -19.56 -3.58
N ASN A 23 -15.40 -19.16 -3.33
CA ASN A 23 -16.16 -18.31 -4.25
C ASN A 23 -15.63 -16.89 -4.28
N ASP A 24 -15.28 -16.34 -3.12
CA ASP A 24 -14.68 -15.00 -3.01
C ASP A 24 -13.28 -14.98 -3.64
N VAL A 25 -12.49 -16.03 -3.43
CA VAL A 25 -11.20 -16.22 -4.11
C VAL A 25 -11.38 -16.27 -5.63
N ALA A 26 -12.36 -17.04 -6.13
CA ALA A 26 -12.63 -17.13 -7.56
C ALA A 26 -13.13 -15.81 -8.17
N ARG A 27 -13.98 -15.08 -7.44
CA ARG A 27 -14.49 -13.77 -7.84
C ARG A 27 -13.37 -12.74 -7.93
N PHE A 28 -12.48 -12.72 -6.93
CA PHE A 28 -11.29 -11.89 -6.94
C PHE A 28 -10.37 -12.20 -8.12
N ARG A 29 -10.04 -13.49 -8.34
CA ARG A 29 -9.22 -13.93 -9.48
C ARG A 29 -9.76 -13.44 -10.82
N ASN A 30 -11.08 -13.59 -11.05
CA ASN A 30 -11.72 -13.17 -12.28
C ASN A 30 -11.62 -11.65 -12.56
N ILE A 31 -11.58 -10.81 -11.53
CA ILE A 31 -11.40 -9.36 -11.66
C ILE A 31 -9.95 -9.06 -12.04
N ILE A 32 -9.00 -9.69 -11.33
CA ILE A 32 -7.57 -9.52 -11.57
C ILE A 32 -7.17 -10.00 -12.97
N ASP A 33 -7.61 -11.18 -13.39
CA ASP A 33 -7.22 -11.78 -14.67
C ASP A 33 -7.69 -10.96 -15.88
N ARG A 34 -8.85 -10.29 -15.78
CA ARG A 34 -9.30 -9.36 -16.83
C ARG A 34 -8.39 -8.14 -16.96
N ARG A 35 -7.82 -7.66 -15.86
CA ARG A 35 -6.98 -6.46 -15.79
C ARG A 35 -5.50 -6.76 -16.01
N ARG A 36 -5.09 -8.01 -15.79
CA ARG A 36 -3.70 -8.47 -15.97
C ARG A 36 -3.16 -8.25 -17.37
N LYS A 37 -4.02 -8.22 -18.38
CA LYS A 37 -3.64 -7.98 -19.79
C LYS A 37 -2.99 -6.62 -20.03
N ASP A 38 -3.25 -5.65 -19.15
CA ASP A 38 -2.72 -4.29 -19.26
C ASP A 38 -1.50 -4.07 -18.34
N LEU A 39 -1.08 -5.07 -17.57
CA LEU A 39 0.07 -4.99 -16.68
C LEU A 39 1.36 -5.41 -17.41
N ASN A 40 2.44 -4.66 -17.19
CA ASN A 40 3.78 -4.98 -17.68
C ASN A 40 4.69 -5.36 -16.50
N GLY A 41 4.29 -6.40 -15.77
CA GLY A 41 4.89 -6.85 -14.52
C GLY A 41 3.85 -7.61 -13.68
N TRP A 42 4.26 -8.13 -12.53
CA TRP A 42 3.34 -8.79 -11.60
C TRP A 42 2.92 -7.87 -10.46
N VAL A 43 1.76 -8.14 -9.87
CA VAL A 43 1.29 -7.50 -8.64
C VAL A 43 0.92 -8.59 -7.65
N ALA A 44 1.48 -8.51 -6.45
CA ALA A 44 1.15 -9.37 -5.32
C ALA A 44 0.45 -8.53 -4.24
N THR A 45 -0.65 -9.02 -3.69
CA THR A 45 -1.37 -8.38 -2.60
C THR A 45 -1.21 -9.23 -1.35
N VAL A 46 -0.80 -8.59 -0.26
CA VAL A 46 -0.62 -9.24 1.04
C VAL A 46 -1.88 -9.02 1.87
N THR A 47 -2.46 -10.11 2.33
CA THR A 47 -3.55 -10.12 3.30
C THR A 47 -3.01 -10.62 4.63
N LEU A 48 -3.38 -9.95 5.72
CA LEU A 48 -3.01 -10.37 7.06
C LEU A 48 -4.25 -10.31 7.95
N GLN A 49 -4.52 -11.40 8.65
CA GLN A 49 -5.44 -11.40 9.76
C GLN A 49 -4.72 -10.83 11.00
N SER A 50 -5.32 -9.81 11.61
CA SER A 50 -4.83 -9.19 12.83
C SER A 50 -5.89 -9.45 13.90
N ASP A 51 -5.59 -10.29 14.88
CA ASP A 51 -6.53 -10.60 15.96
C ASP A 51 -6.52 -9.49 17.04
N ASP A 52 -5.49 -8.66 17.05
CA ASP A 52 -5.40 -7.44 17.87
C ASP A 52 -5.02 -6.25 16.98
N ASP A 53 -5.62 -5.09 17.23
CA ASP A 53 -5.50 -3.91 16.36
C ASP A 53 -4.24 -3.07 16.63
N LYS A 54 -3.50 -3.28 17.74
CA LYS A 54 -2.61 -2.22 18.27
C LYS A 54 -1.22 -2.59 18.80
N ASP A 55 -0.79 -3.85 18.83
CA ASP A 55 0.46 -4.22 19.54
C ASP A 55 1.45 -5.08 18.73
N TYR A 56 1.77 -4.70 17.48
CA TYR A 56 2.87 -5.36 16.75
C TYR A 56 4.16 -4.56 16.78
N PRO A 57 5.24 -5.10 17.36
CA PRO A 57 6.55 -4.45 17.32
C PRO A 57 7.02 -4.22 15.88
N TYR A 58 7.63 -3.05 15.63
CA TYR A 58 8.25 -2.68 14.35
C TYR A 58 9.12 -3.78 13.73
N ASN A 59 9.93 -4.44 14.57
CA ASN A 59 10.85 -5.47 14.13
C ASN A 59 10.14 -6.75 13.66
N GLU A 60 8.99 -7.10 14.27
CA GLU A 60 8.21 -8.25 13.85
C GLU A 60 7.53 -8.00 12.51
N ARG A 61 6.93 -6.81 12.33
CA ARG A 61 6.35 -6.38 11.05
C ARG A 61 7.40 -6.29 9.95
N MET A 62 8.61 -5.81 10.26
CA MET A 62 9.72 -5.78 9.31
C MET A 62 10.21 -7.18 8.96
N LYS A 63 10.30 -8.09 9.94
CA LYS A 63 10.67 -9.49 9.70
C LYS A 63 9.65 -10.19 8.79
N ALA A 64 8.35 -10.06 9.10
CA ALA A 64 7.28 -10.60 8.27
C ALA A 64 7.30 -10.01 6.85
N LEU A 65 7.51 -8.70 6.72
CA LEU A 65 7.67 -8.06 5.41
C LEU A 65 8.83 -8.68 4.63
N SER A 66 10.01 -8.83 5.26
CA SER A 66 11.17 -9.44 4.60
C SER A 66 10.91 -10.89 4.17
N GLU A 67 10.26 -11.69 5.01
CA GLU A 67 9.90 -13.07 4.68
C GLU A 67 8.94 -13.15 3.48
N ILE A 68 7.92 -12.28 3.46
CA ILE A 68 6.93 -12.20 2.38
C ILE A 68 7.58 -11.73 1.07
N VAL A 69 8.37 -10.65 1.11
CA VAL A 69 9.07 -10.13 -0.08
C VAL A 69 9.97 -11.19 -0.67
N ASN A 70 10.77 -11.88 0.16
CA ASN A 70 11.65 -12.95 -0.29
C ASN A 70 10.91 -14.17 -0.82
N HIS A 71 9.73 -14.49 -0.27
CA HIS A 71 8.92 -15.58 -0.78
C HIS A 71 8.34 -15.22 -2.15
N VAL A 72 7.74 -14.03 -2.28
CA VAL A 72 7.17 -13.55 -3.54
C VAL A 72 8.24 -13.45 -4.62
N SER A 73 9.43 -12.90 -4.33
CA SER A 73 10.51 -12.78 -5.33
C SER A 73 11.07 -14.12 -5.82
N ARG A 74 10.94 -15.20 -5.03
CA ARG A 74 11.34 -16.56 -5.46
C ARG A 74 10.26 -17.24 -6.30
N GLU A 75 8.99 -17.00 -5.97
CA GLU A 75 7.84 -17.63 -6.65
C GLU A 75 7.42 -16.86 -7.93
N THR A 76 7.86 -15.62 -8.08
CA THR A 76 7.55 -14.76 -9.21
C THR A 76 8.82 -14.32 -9.91
N HIS A 77 8.78 -14.25 -11.25
CA HIS A 77 9.92 -13.79 -12.05
C HIS A 77 9.61 -12.45 -12.70
N GLY A 78 10.63 -11.60 -12.80
CA GLY A 78 10.55 -10.27 -13.40
C GLY A 78 10.09 -9.19 -12.42
N ASP A 79 9.85 -8.00 -12.96
CA ASP A 79 9.52 -6.82 -12.15
C ASP A 79 8.09 -6.86 -11.60
N GLY A 80 7.89 -6.24 -10.44
CA GLY A 80 6.55 -6.20 -9.85
C GLY A 80 6.33 -5.27 -8.69
N VAL A 81 5.13 -5.36 -8.13
CA VAL A 81 4.65 -4.55 -7.01
C VAL A 81 4.07 -5.46 -5.94
N ILE A 82 4.52 -5.31 -4.70
CA ILE A 82 3.95 -5.99 -3.53
C ILE A 82 3.18 -4.96 -2.70
N LEU A 83 1.86 -5.16 -2.58
CA LEU A 83 0.97 -4.28 -1.84
C LEU A 83 0.66 -4.87 -0.47
N PHE A 84 1.14 -4.22 0.58
CA PHE A 84 0.82 -4.53 1.97
C PHE A 84 -0.40 -3.73 2.46
N PRO A 85 -1.06 -4.20 3.53
CA PRO A 85 -2.16 -3.47 4.16
C PRO A 85 -1.80 -2.04 4.60
N GLY A 86 -2.84 -1.21 4.72
CA GLY A 86 -2.77 0.05 5.46
C GLY A 86 -2.38 -0.20 6.93
N GLY A 87 -1.75 0.77 7.59
CA GLY A 87 -1.30 0.62 8.98
C GLY A 87 -0.26 -0.48 9.20
N TRP A 88 0.56 -0.82 8.18
CA TRP A 88 1.61 -1.84 8.33
C TRP A 88 2.65 -1.46 9.39
N PHE A 89 2.99 -0.17 9.48
CA PHE A 89 3.79 0.40 10.56
C PHE A 89 3.04 1.55 11.26
N TYR A 90 3.42 1.82 12.51
CA TYR A 90 2.79 2.83 13.35
C TYR A 90 3.81 3.82 13.92
N ALA A 91 3.69 5.12 13.67
CA ALA A 91 4.53 6.14 14.30
C ALA A 91 4.08 6.48 15.74
N ASP A 92 3.26 5.65 16.37
CA ASP A 92 2.62 5.88 17.66
C ASP A 92 1.98 7.28 17.72
N LYS A 93 2.30 8.05 18.76
CA LYS A 93 1.83 9.43 18.97
C LYS A 93 2.55 10.47 18.08
N LYS A 94 3.54 10.06 17.27
CA LYS A 94 4.30 10.94 16.39
C LYS A 94 3.70 10.97 14.99
N GLU A 95 4.12 11.95 14.19
CA GLU A 95 3.75 12.00 12.77
C GLU A 95 4.44 10.88 11.97
N PRO A 96 3.78 10.33 10.93
CA PRO A 96 4.35 9.26 10.10
C PRO A 96 5.70 9.62 9.48
N CYS A 97 5.97 10.91 9.26
CA CYS A 97 7.21 11.39 8.68
C CYS A 97 8.46 10.99 9.47
N THR A 98 8.30 10.71 10.76
CA THR A 98 9.38 10.18 11.61
C THR A 98 9.81 8.76 11.24
N THR A 99 8.97 8.02 10.52
CA THR A 99 9.20 6.64 10.10
C THR A 99 9.68 6.53 8.65
N TYR A 100 9.45 7.53 7.79
CA TYR A 100 9.73 7.47 6.34
C TYR A 100 11.19 7.06 6.04
N ASN A 101 12.16 7.78 6.58
CA ASN A 101 13.58 7.51 6.31
C ASN A 101 14.01 6.12 6.79
N TRP A 102 13.48 5.67 7.93
CA TRP A 102 13.77 4.34 8.43
C TRP A 102 13.18 3.25 7.52
N ALA A 103 11.90 3.38 7.14
CA ALA A 103 11.21 2.43 6.28
C ALA A 103 11.85 2.38 4.89
N GLY A 104 12.08 3.54 4.27
CA GLY A 104 12.74 3.66 2.98
C GLY A 104 14.12 3.03 2.96
N LYS A 105 14.92 3.25 4.01
CA LYS A 105 16.24 2.62 4.14
C LYS A 105 16.16 1.10 4.32
N LYS A 106 15.34 0.62 5.27
CA LYS A 106 15.27 -0.82 5.60
C LYS A 106 14.70 -1.65 4.47
N ILE A 107 13.66 -1.15 3.81
CA ILE A 107 13.03 -1.82 2.67
C ILE A 107 13.90 -1.66 1.43
N GLY A 108 14.54 -0.51 1.21
CA GLY A 108 15.51 -0.34 0.12
C GLY A 108 16.71 -1.30 0.24
N GLU A 109 17.26 -1.46 1.45
CA GLU A 109 18.33 -2.43 1.75
C GLU A 109 17.89 -3.86 1.41
N LEU A 110 16.69 -4.27 1.82
CA LEU A 110 16.12 -5.59 1.50
C LEU A 110 15.97 -5.78 -0.02
N LEU A 111 15.44 -4.78 -0.73
CA LEU A 111 15.22 -4.85 -2.17
C LEU A 111 16.53 -4.77 -2.97
N GLY A 112 17.61 -4.24 -2.38
CA GLY A 112 18.94 -4.19 -2.99
C GLY A 112 19.58 -5.57 -3.18
N GLU A 113 19.09 -6.59 -2.47
CA GLU A 113 19.53 -7.99 -2.64
C GLU A 113 18.77 -8.73 -3.76
N ILE A 114 17.77 -8.09 -4.37
CA ILE A 114 16.93 -8.66 -5.42
C ILE A 114 17.30 -8.01 -6.76
N GLU A 115 17.49 -8.84 -7.79
CA GLU A 115 17.90 -8.37 -9.11
C GLU A 115 16.76 -7.59 -9.79
N GLU A 116 15.55 -8.15 -9.72
CA GLU A 116 14.33 -7.60 -10.29
C GLU A 116 13.94 -6.25 -9.69
N ARG A 117 13.27 -5.42 -10.49
CA ARG A 117 12.74 -4.14 -10.03
C ARG A 117 11.42 -4.37 -9.31
N ILE A 118 11.47 -4.42 -7.98
CA ILE A 118 10.30 -4.56 -7.12
C ILE A 118 9.98 -3.24 -6.41
N PHE A 119 8.70 -2.90 -6.37
CA PHE A 119 8.17 -1.87 -5.47
C PHE A 119 7.41 -2.51 -4.31
N VAL A 120 7.70 -2.10 -3.09
CA VAL A 120 6.94 -2.45 -1.89
C VAL A 120 6.08 -1.26 -1.50
N CYS A 121 4.76 -1.47 -1.48
CA CYS A 121 3.78 -0.47 -1.07
C CYS A 121 3.26 -0.80 0.33
N ILE A 122 3.39 0.11 1.28
CA ILE A 122 2.94 -0.08 2.67
C ILE A 122 2.17 1.14 3.18
N GLY A 123 1.31 0.95 4.18
CA GLY A 123 0.71 2.03 4.96
C GLY A 123 1.47 2.33 6.25
N ILE A 124 1.53 3.60 6.63
CA ILE A 124 2.02 4.08 7.91
C ILE A 124 0.95 4.94 8.57
N ASP A 125 0.58 4.54 9.78
CA ASP A 125 -0.36 5.28 10.63
C ASP A 125 0.43 6.11 11.66
N GLY A 126 -0.07 7.31 11.97
CA GLY A 126 0.59 8.20 12.92
C GLY A 126 -0.39 9.04 13.74
N ARG A 127 0.15 9.63 14.80
CA ARG A 127 -0.60 10.34 15.85
C ARG A 127 -1.78 9.50 16.33
N VAL A 128 -1.51 8.22 16.59
CA VAL A 128 -2.48 7.20 17.00
C VAL A 128 -2.96 7.50 18.41
N SER A 129 -4.28 7.56 18.55
CA SER A 129 -4.98 7.65 19.84
C SER A 129 -6.14 6.67 19.84
N GLU A 130 -7.38 7.16 19.82
CA GLU A 130 -8.55 6.33 19.49
C GLU A 130 -8.45 5.84 18.03
N TYR A 131 -8.16 6.78 17.12
CA TYR A 131 -7.92 6.57 15.69
C TYR A 131 -6.51 7.07 15.30
N ALA A 132 -5.99 6.57 14.18
CA ALA A 132 -4.81 7.13 13.51
C ALA A 132 -5.18 8.44 12.81
N LYS A 133 -4.67 9.59 13.30
CA LYS A 133 -4.97 10.90 12.71
C LYS A 133 -4.26 11.12 11.38
N ASP A 134 -3.12 10.48 11.17
CA ASP A 134 -2.43 10.46 9.88
C ASP A 134 -2.44 9.04 9.34
N GLN A 135 -2.77 8.92 8.06
CA GLN A 135 -2.75 7.66 7.33
C GLN A 135 -2.07 7.92 5.98
N VAL A 136 -0.89 7.34 5.80
CA VAL A 136 -0.03 7.63 4.64
C VAL A 136 0.39 6.33 3.99
N GLY A 137 0.16 6.20 2.69
CA GLY A 137 0.77 5.16 1.88
C GLY A 137 2.15 5.61 1.38
N ILE A 138 3.07 4.65 1.27
CA ILE A 138 4.38 4.86 0.64
C ILE A 138 4.73 3.69 -0.28
N ALA A 139 5.40 4.01 -1.39
CA ALA A 139 5.94 3.04 -2.35
C ALA A 139 7.46 3.18 -2.36
N ILE A 140 8.14 2.05 -2.18
CA ILE A 140 9.58 1.99 -1.94
C ILE A 140 10.19 1.00 -2.93
N SER A 141 11.24 1.41 -3.64
CA SER A 141 12.11 0.53 -4.41
C SER A 141 13.48 0.40 -3.75
N LYS A 142 14.42 -0.33 -4.39
CA LYS A 142 15.82 -0.39 -3.93
C LYS A 142 16.51 0.98 -3.89
N ASP A 143 16.01 1.97 -4.64
CA ASP A 143 16.55 3.33 -4.69
C ASP A 143 15.96 4.25 -3.59
N GLY A 144 15.01 3.75 -2.80
CA GLY A 144 14.37 4.47 -1.70
C GLY A 144 12.89 4.75 -1.96
N ILE A 145 12.38 5.87 -1.44
CA ILE A 145 10.96 6.22 -1.54
C ILE A 145 10.66 6.88 -2.89
N ASP A 146 9.83 6.24 -3.70
CA ASP A 146 9.45 6.69 -5.04
C ASP A 146 8.17 7.50 -5.03
N ALA A 147 7.18 7.08 -4.25
CA ALA A 147 5.89 7.76 -4.16
C ALA A 147 5.30 7.72 -2.76
N MET A 148 4.50 8.73 -2.45
CA MET A 148 3.83 8.91 -1.17
C MET A 148 2.47 9.55 -1.35
N GLY A 149 1.49 9.12 -0.55
CA GLY A 149 0.15 9.69 -0.58
C GLY A 149 -0.49 9.66 0.79
N ARG A 150 -0.92 10.82 1.27
CA ARG A 150 -1.78 10.92 2.44
C ARG A 150 -3.23 10.67 2.05
N LYS A 151 -3.94 9.92 2.89
CA LYS A 151 -5.38 9.70 2.73
C LYS A 151 -6.10 11.04 2.59
N PHE A 152 -7.01 11.15 1.65
CA PHE A 152 -7.76 12.36 1.35
C PHE A 152 -9.28 12.16 1.46
N HIS A 153 -9.74 10.90 1.58
CA HIS A 153 -11.15 10.60 1.78
C HIS A 153 -11.37 9.81 3.08
N PRO A 154 -11.89 10.43 4.15
CA PRO A 154 -12.19 9.74 5.40
C PRO A 154 -13.33 8.73 5.24
N THR A 155 -13.36 7.70 6.09
CA THR A 155 -14.60 6.96 6.34
C THR A 155 -15.58 7.82 7.16
N ALA A 156 -16.85 7.41 7.22
CA ALA A 156 -17.84 8.09 8.06
C ALA A 156 -17.46 8.15 9.57
N GLN A 157 -16.69 7.17 10.06
CA GLN A 157 -16.23 7.11 11.45
C GLN A 157 -15.00 8.00 11.69
N GLU A 158 -14.23 8.27 10.63
CA GLU A 158 -13.02 9.07 10.66
C GLU A 158 -13.25 10.55 10.37
N ASP A 159 -14.46 10.93 9.94
CA ASP A 159 -14.78 12.31 9.59
C ASP A 159 -14.55 13.25 10.79
N GLY A 160 -13.83 14.33 10.55
CA GLY A 160 -13.34 15.25 11.60
C GLY A 160 -12.23 14.69 12.50
N ASN A 161 -11.85 13.42 12.38
CA ASN A 161 -10.86 12.76 13.24
C ASN A 161 -9.49 12.55 12.57
N ILE A 162 -9.43 12.52 11.25
CA ILE A 162 -8.18 12.42 10.49
C ILE A 162 -7.74 13.77 9.92
N LYS A 163 -6.45 13.88 9.59
CA LYS A 163 -5.89 14.97 8.78
C LYS A 163 -5.80 14.48 7.33
N PRO A 164 -6.78 14.80 6.48
CA PRO A 164 -6.74 14.42 5.08
C PRO A 164 -5.69 15.24 4.31
N ALA A 165 -5.30 14.76 3.14
CA ALA A 165 -4.66 15.62 2.14
C ALA A 165 -5.68 16.61 1.56
N ASP A 166 -5.20 17.73 1.04
CA ASP A 166 -6.07 18.79 0.49
C ASP A 166 -6.87 18.29 -0.73
N ASP A 167 -6.25 17.45 -1.56
CA ASP A 167 -6.89 16.82 -2.70
C ASP A 167 -6.25 15.47 -3.10
N TYR A 168 -6.77 14.88 -4.18
CA TYR A 168 -6.34 13.61 -4.74
C TYR A 168 -4.99 13.68 -5.51
N LEU A 169 -4.36 14.84 -5.66
CA LEU A 169 -3.03 15.00 -6.29
C LEU A 169 -1.98 15.56 -5.34
N SER A 170 -2.38 15.96 -4.14
CA SER A 170 -1.53 16.52 -3.10
C SER A 170 -0.35 15.62 -2.82
N GLU A 171 0.83 16.23 -2.77
CA GLU A 171 2.10 15.59 -2.45
C GLU A 171 2.26 15.40 -0.93
N GLU A 172 2.98 14.35 -0.55
CA GLU A 172 3.40 14.12 0.83
C GLU A 172 4.93 14.00 0.85
N GLY A 173 5.60 14.74 1.73
CA GLY A 173 7.07 14.73 1.79
C GLY A 173 7.77 15.20 0.50
N GLY A 174 7.09 16.03 -0.32
CA GLY A 174 7.58 16.46 -1.63
C GLY A 174 7.57 15.36 -2.69
N LYS A 175 6.79 14.29 -2.49
CA LYS A 175 6.66 13.16 -3.41
C LYS A 175 5.22 13.08 -3.93
N SER A 176 5.10 12.79 -5.22
CA SER A 176 3.82 12.41 -5.82
C SER A 176 3.36 11.06 -5.28
N ARG A 177 2.04 10.83 -5.30
CA ARG A 177 1.43 9.52 -5.04
C ARG A 177 1.43 8.58 -6.25
N ILE A 178 2.07 9.01 -7.34
CA ILE A 178 2.18 8.26 -8.58
C ILE A 178 3.62 7.79 -8.74
N PHE A 179 3.80 6.49 -8.98
CA PHE A 179 5.08 5.92 -9.40
C PHE A 179 4.90 5.12 -10.71
N GLU A 180 6.01 4.73 -11.33
CA GLU A 180 6.00 4.05 -12.62
C GLU A 180 6.86 2.79 -12.58
N LEU A 181 6.30 1.69 -13.08
CA LEU A 181 7.02 0.45 -13.34
C LEU A 181 6.76 0.03 -14.79
N ASN A 182 7.83 -0.13 -15.57
CA ASN A 182 7.79 -0.61 -16.96
C ASN A 182 6.82 0.16 -17.88
N GLY A 183 6.77 1.48 -17.73
CA GLY A 183 5.89 2.37 -18.49
C GLY A 183 4.44 2.42 -17.98
N VAL A 184 4.09 1.62 -16.96
CA VAL A 184 2.78 1.60 -16.32
C VAL A 184 2.81 2.49 -15.08
N LYS A 185 1.89 3.44 -15.01
CA LYS A 185 1.75 4.35 -13.87
C LYS A 185 0.81 3.76 -12.83
N TYR A 186 1.27 3.73 -11.59
CA TYR A 186 0.53 3.27 -10.43
C TYR A 186 0.13 4.48 -9.59
N TYR A 187 -1.13 4.55 -9.22
CA TYR A 187 -1.67 5.60 -8.35
C TYR A 187 -1.97 5.01 -6.98
N MET A 188 -1.47 5.66 -5.93
CA MET A 188 -1.66 5.22 -4.56
C MET A 188 -2.95 5.78 -3.95
N CYS A 189 -3.79 4.87 -3.47
CA CYS A 189 -4.97 5.16 -2.66
C CYS A 189 -4.82 4.54 -1.28
N VAL A 190 -5.21 5.26 -0.23
CA VAL A 190 -5.29 4.75 1.14
C VAL A 190 -6.75 4.45 1.47
N CYS A 191 -7.13 3.18 1.43
CA CYS A 191 -8.45 2.68 1.84
C CYS A 191 -9.63 3.42 1.13
N TYR A 192 -10.35 4.28 1.86
CA TYR A 192 -11.54 4.99 1.39
C TYR A 192 -11.28 6.07 0.33
N ASP A 193 -10.02 6.41 0.06
CA ASP A 193 -9.60 7.31 -1.02
C ASP A 193 -10.24 6.99 -2.38
N THR A 194 -10.53 5.71 -2.60
CA THR A 194 -11.18 5.23 -3.81
C THR A 194 -12.56 5.87 -4.08
N TYR A 195 -13.27 6.32 -3.04
CA TYR A 195 -14.55 7.05 -3.16
C TYR A 195 -14.37 8.54 -3.42
N GLY A 196 -13.19 9.09 -3.18
CA GLY A 196 -12.85 10.49 -3.47
C GLY A 196 -12.28 10.72 -4.88
N LEU A 197 -12.18 9.68 -5.70
CA LEU A 197 -11.71 9.78 -7.08
C LEU A 197 -12.84 10.20 -8.02
N GLY A 198 -12.99 11.52 -8.21
CA GLY A 198 -13.91 12.16 -9.18
C GLY A 198 -13.23 12.51 -10.50
#